data_AF-A0A9E0ZFZ1-F1
#
_entry.id   AF-A0A9E0ZFZ1-F1
#
_cell.length_a   1.000
_cell.length_b   1.000
_cell.length_c   1.000
_cell.angle_alpha   90.00
_cell.angle_beta   90.00
_cell.angle_gamma   90.00
#
_symmetry.space_group_name_H-M   'P 1'
#
loop_
_entity.id
_entity.type
_entity.pdbx_description
1 polymer ?
#
loop_
_entity_poly.entity_id
_entity_poly.type
_entity_poly.pdbx_seq_one_letter_code
_entity_poly.pdbx_strand_id
1 'polypeptide(L)'
;MENFTLDKRQLCDIQGRLFELALKNGYDCPLFIEEFMNSRAAAALDDVYDRLQWAGEEYILEELDEEAGGLKKAGTVYSREVMYWTGYTYRYWHYYTKETSREIYKTADAETMNECWLGFHTLDVKMAIEDLKEIYRQKSLQRIKN
;
A
#
# COMPACT_ATOMS: atom_id res chain seq x y z
N MET A 1 -5.92 -23.41 -1.64
CA MET A 1 -5.46 -22.01 -1.60
C MET A 1 -3.95 -22.05 -1.61
N GLU A 2 -3.27 -21.44 -2.58
CA GLU A 2 -1.82 -21.26 -2.46
C GLU A 2 -1.55 -20.43 -1.21
N ASN A 3 -0.97 -21.06 -0.20
CA ASN A 3 -0.49 -20.37 0.98
C ASN A 3 0.73 -19.56 0.53
N PHE A 4 0.71 -18.24 0.73
CA PHE A 4 1.92 -17.45 0.55
C PHE A 4 3.07 -18.06 1.35
N THR A 5 4.26 -18.02 0.75
CA THR A 5 5.48 -18.38 1.46
C THR A 5 5.64 -17.47 2.67
N LEU A 6 6.37 -17.94 3.68
CA LEU A 6 6.66 -17.15 4.88
C LEU A 6 7.26 -15.78 4.50
N ASP A 7 8.20 -15.79 3.55
CA ASP A 7 8.90 -14.61 3.06
C ASP A 7 7.95 -13.56 2.47
N LYS A 8 6.96 -13.97 1.68
CA LYS A 8 5.97 -13.05 1.10
C LYS A 8 5.10 -12.41 2.19
N ARG A 9 4.69 -13.18 3.20
CA ARG A 9 3.93 -12.62 4.34
C ARG A 9 4.78 -11.62 5.13
N GLN A 10 6.06 -11.90 5.30
CA GLN A 10 7.00 -11.00 5.96
C GLN A 10 7.16 -9.69 5.18
N LEU A 11 7.24 -9.74 3.85
CA LEU A 11 7.29 -8.53 3.02
C LEU A 11 6.01 -7.69 3.11
N CYS A 12 4.83 -8.34 3.20
CA CYS A 12 3.59 -7.64 3.49
C CYS A 12 3.61 -6.95 4.86
N ASP A 13 4.10 -7.65 5.89
CA ASP A 13 4.25 -7.10 7.24
C ASP A 13 5.23 -5.92 7.29
N ILE A 14 6.37 -6.01 6.59
CA ILE A 14 7.34 -4.91 6.47
C ILE A 14 6.69 -3.66 5.87
N GLN A 15 5.94 -3.79 4.77
CA GLN A 15 5.26 -2.63 4.19
C GLN A 15 4.13 -2.09 5.09
N GLY A 16 3.41 -2.96 5.80
CA GLY A 16 2.44 -2.54 6.81
C GLY A 16 3.10 -1.73 7.93
N ARG A 17 4.20 -2.23 8.51
CA ARG A 17 4.97 -1.54 9.55
C ARG A 17 5.63 -0.25 9.06
N LEU A 18 6.09 -0.21 7.81
CA LEU A 18 6.57 1.01 7.17
C LEU A 18 5.49 2.11 7.14
N PHE A 19 4.25 1.75 6.82
CA PHE A 19 3.16 2.72 6.79
C PHE A 19 2.79 3.19 8.21
N GLU A 20 2.85 2.33 9.22
CA GLU A 20 2.76 2.75 10.63
C GLU A 20 3.90 3.68 11.04
N LEU A 21 5.12 3.36 10.59
CA LEU A 21 6.32 4.16 10.86
C LEU A 21 6.20 5.56 10.24
N ALA A 22 5.61 5.67 9.05
CA ALA A 22 5.36 6.95 8.42
C ALA A 22 4.43 7.85 9.27
N LEU A 23 3.35 7.28 9.80
CA LEU A 23 2.47 7.97 10.75
C LEU A 23 3.22 8.39 12.02
N LYS A 24 4.06 7.50 12.57
CA LYS A 24 4.88 7.80 13.76
C LYS A 24 5.87 8.95 13.53
N ASN A 25 6.36 9.12 12.30
CA ASN A 25 7.25 10.21 11.90
C ASN A 25 6.50 11.51 11.54
N GLY A 26 5.16 11.52 11.58
CA GLY A 26 4.34 12.71 11.39
C GLY A 26 4.18 13.15 9.93
N TYR A 27 4.34 12.21 8.98
CA TYR A 27 4.06 12.47 7.57
C TYR A 27 2.55 12.60 7.30
N ASP A 28 2.20 13.35 6.26
CA ASP A 28 0.83 13.37 5.74
C ASP A 28 0.51 12.00 5.14
N CYS A 29 -0.48 11.29 5.69
CA CYS A 29 -0.77 9.90 5.34
C CYS A 29 -1.16 9.72 3.86
N PRO A 30 -2.14 10.46 3.30
CA PRO A 30 -2.47 10.35 1.88
C PRO A 30 -1.28 10.57 0.95
N LEU A 31 -0.52 11.65 1.18
CA LEU A 31 0.62 11.99 0.32
C LEU A 31 1.74 10.98 0.48
N PHE A 32 2.04 10.52 1.70
CA PHE A 32 3.02 9.46 1.92
C PHE A 32 2.65 8.18 1.16
N ILE A 33 1.38 7.76 1.23
CA ILE A 33 0.91 6.55 0.54
C ILE A 33 1.05 6.72 -0.97
N GLU A 34 0.65 7.88 -1.51
CA GLU A 34 0.81 8.20 -2.92
C GLU A 34 2.26 8.13 -3.37
N GLU A 35 3.16 8.82 -2.66
CA GLU A 35 4.57 8.86 -3.05
C GLU A 35 5.23 7.51 -2.91
N PHE A 36 4.97 6.75 -1.84
CA PHE A 36 5.48 5.40 -1.73
C PHE A 36 5.01 4.55 -2.90
N MET A 37 3.71 4.49 -3.19
CA MET A 37 3.18 3.57 -4.22
C MET A 37 3.59 3.93 -5.65
N ASN A 38 4.05 5.17 -5.89
CA ASN A 38 4.59 5.63 -7.16
C ASN A 38 6.13 5.67 -7.23
N SER A 39 6.82 5.34 -6.14
CA SER A 39 8.28 5.42 -6.02
C SER A 39 9.04 4.27 -6.72
N ARG A 40 10.33 4.49 -6.95
CA ARG A 40 11.27 3.43 -7.32
C ARG A 40 11.46 2.43 -6.18
N ALA A 41 11.37 2.85 -4.93
CA ALA A 41 11.40 1.93 -3.78
C ALA A 41 10.27 0.89 -3.84
N ALA A 42 9.04 1.30 -4.15
CA ALA A 42 7.93 0.36 -4.33
C ALA A 42 8.13 -0.52 -5.57
N ALA A 43 8.64 0.04 -6.68
CA ALA A 43 8.96 -0.75 -7.87
C ALA A 43 10.05 -1.81 -7.62
N ALA A 44 11.04 -1.51 -6.78
CA ALA A 44 12.05 -2.48 -6.36
C ALA A 44 11.44 -3.63 -5.54
N LEU A 45 10.46 -3.33 -4.68
CA LEU A 45 9.72 -4.35 -3.92
C LEU A 45 8.75 -5.19 -4.79
N ASP A 46 8.39 -4.71 -5.98
CA ASP A 46 7.59 -5.45 -6.97
C ASP A 46 8.44 -6.48 -7.74
N ASP A 47 9.76 -6.33 -7.80
CA ASP A 47 10.66 -7.24 -8.51
C ASP A 47 10.89 -8.55 -7.72
N VAL A 48 11.30 -9.62 -8.39
CA VAL A 48 11.51 -10.97 -7.83
C VAL A 48 12.83 -11.05 -7.05
N TYR A 49 13.83 -10.23 -7.38
CA TYR A 49 15.16 -10.28 -6.78
C TYR A 49 15.74 -8.88 -6.58
N ASP A 50 15.25 -8.16 -5.57
CA ASP A 50 15.83 -6.88 -5.16
C ASP A 50 16.42 -6.94 -3.74
N ARG A 51 17.46 -6.15 -3.49
CA ARG A 51 18.12 -6.04 -2.18
C ARG A 51 17.19 -5.42 -1.13
N LEU A 52 16.27 -4.56 -1.54
CA LEU A 52 15.33 -3.88 -0.65
C LEU A 52 14.37 -4.84 0.04
N GLN A 53 14.17 -6.05 -0.49
CA GLN A 53 13.41 -7.12 0.18
C GLN A 53 14.05 -7.61 1.48
N TRP A 54 15.36 -7.38 1.65
CA TRP A 54 16.11 -7.72 2.85
C TRP A 54 16.27 -6.53 3.81
N ALA A 55 15.73 -5.37 3.44
CA ALA A 55 15.80 -4.16 4.24
C ALA A 55 14.69 -4.11 5.29
N GLY A 56 15.00 -3.49 6.43
CA GLY A 56 13.99 -3.10 7.42
C GLY A 56 13.20 -1.88 6.96
N GLU A 57 12.04 -1.65 7.58
CA GLU A 57 11.17 -0.54 7.23
C GLU A 57 11.85 0.84 7.37
N GLU A 58 12.79 1.03 8.30
CA GLU A 58 13.51 2.29 8.45
C GLU A 58 14.36 2.62 7.23
N TYR A 59 15.07 1.63 6.69
CA TYR A 59 15.91 1.82 5.51
C TYR A 59 15.07 2.13 4.26
N ILE A 60 13.93 1.44 4.11
CA ILE A 60 12.99 1.71 3.01
C ILE A 60 12.45 3.14 3.11
N LEU A 61 12.17 3.61 4.32
CA LEU A 61 11.71 4.98 4.56
C LEU A 61 12.78 6.02 4.19
N GLU A 62 14.04 5.77 4.56
CA GLU A 62 15.18 6.64 4.21
C GLU A 62 15.35 6.75 2.69
N GLU A 63 15.36 5.62 1.98
CA GLU A 63 15.46 5.60 0.50
C GLU A 63 14.30 6.35 -0.17
N LEU A 64 13.07 6.20 0.37
CA LEU A 64 11.92 6.95 -0.13
C LEU A 64 12.06 8.46 0.14
N ASP A 65 12.51 8.86 1.33
CA ASP A 65 12.67 10.27 1.69
C ASP A 65 13.72 10.95 0.81
N GLU A 66 14.83 10.26 0.54
CA GLU A 66 15.84 10.70 -0.42
C GLU A 66 15.29 10.79 -1.84
N GLU A 67 14.53 9.78 -2.29
CA GLU A 67 13.91 9.78 -3.61
C GLU A 67 12.93 10.93 -3.81
N ALA A 68 12.10 11.22 -2.79
CA ALA A 68 11.10 12.30 -2.83
C ALA A 68 11.72 13.70 -2.69
N GLY A 69 13.00 13.80 -2.31
CA GLY A 69 13.62 15.09 -1.96
C GLY A 69 13.06 15.67 -0.66
N GLY A 70 12.62 14.81 0.25
CA GLY A 70 11.97 15.14 1.52
C GLY A 70 10.46 14.90 1.50
N LEU A 71 9.99 13.98 2.34
CA LEU A 71 8.59 13.66 2.51
C LEU A 71 7.85 14.75 3.27
N LYS A 72 6.62 15.01 2.84
CA LYS A 72 5.79 16.06 3.43
C LYS A 72 5.32 15.67 4.84
N LYS A 73 5.67 16.52 5.80
CA LYS A 73 5.20 16.46 7.19
C LYS A 73 3.98 17.34 7.41
N ALA A 74 3.22 17.01 8.46
CA ALA A 74 2.02 17.71 8.91
C ALA A 74 0.90 17.79 7.86
N GLY A 75 -0.20 17.10 8.13
CA GLY A 75 -1.35 17.07 7.24
C GLY A 75 -2.40 16.07 7.70
N THR A 76 -3.05 15.40 6.76
CA THR A 76 -4.09 14.41 7.07
C THR A 76 -3.46 13.18 7.69
N VAL A 77 -4.03 12.71 8.81
CA VAL A 77 -3.59 11.50 9.50
C VAL A 77 -4.68 10.44 9.48
N TYR A 78 -4.28 9.19 9.26
CA TYR A 78 -5.14 8.02 9.43
C TYR A 78 -4.81 7.30 10.73
N SER A 79 -5.69 6.37 11.16
CA SER A 79 -5.37 5.55 12.32
C SER A 79 -4.19 4.63 12.02
N ARG A 80 -3.52 4.18 13.08
CA ARG A 80 -2.40 3.24 12.96
C ARG A 80 -2.83 1.95 12.24
N GLU A 81 -4.00 1.44 12.59
CA GLU A 81 -4.58 0.22 12.02
C GLU A 81 -4.92 0.37 10.54
N VAL A 82 -5.41 1.56 10.12
CA VAL A 82 -5.62 1.88 8.71
C VAL A 82 -4.29 1.87 7.96
N MET A 83 -3.26 2.52 8.50
CA MET A 83 -1.94 2.59 7.85
C MET A 83 -1.32 1.20 7.68
N TYR A 84 -1.32 0.39 8.74
CA TYR A 84 -0.83 -0.99 8.68
C TYR A 84 -1.60 -1.82 7.64
N TRP A 85 -2.93 -1.80 7.72
CA TRP A 85 -3.77 -2.58 6.83
C TRP A 85 -3.60 -2.18 5.37
N THR A 86 -3.50 -0.88 5.08
CA THR A 86 -3.27 -0.37 3.72
C THR A 86 -1.93 -0.85 3.17
N GLY A 87 -0.83 -0.68 3.93
CA GLY A 87 0.50 -1.12 3.49
C GLY A 87 0.58 -2.63 3.28
N TYR A 88 0.01 -3.40 4.21
CA TYR A 88 -0.05 -4.86 4.12
C TYR A 88 -0.88 -5.32 2.90
N THR A 89 -2.06 -4.73 2.71
CA THR A 89 -3.00 -5.11 1.65
C THR A 89 -2.41 -4.82 0.28
N TYR A 90 -1.76 -3.67 0.08
CA TYR A 90 -1.11 -3.36 -1.20
C TYR A 90 -0.02 -4.34 -1.58
N ARG A 91 0.88 -4.69 -0.65
CA ARG A 91 1.94 -5.67 -0.95
C ARG A 91 1.38 -7.07 -1.18
N TYR A 92 0.35 -7.45 -0.40
CA TYR A 92 -0.38 -8.70 -0.62
C TYR A 92 -1.00 -8.73 -2.02
N TRP A 93 -1.65 -7.63 -2.42
CA TRP A 93 -2.29 -7.46 -3.71
C TRP A 93 -1.28 -7.68 -4.84
N HIS A 94 -0.13 -7.01 -4.78
CA HIS A 94 0.94 -7.23 -5.77
C HIS A 94 1.32 -8.72 -5.89
N TYR A 95 1.56 -9.42 -4.77
CA TYR A 95 1.93 -10.83 -4.84
C TYR A 95 0.82 -11.73 -5.37
N TYR A 96 -0.43 -11.37 -5.09
CA TYR A 96 -1.63 -12.11 -5.48
C TYR A 96 -1.94 -11.94 -6.98
N THR A 97 -1.88 -10.73 -7.52
CA THR A 97 -2.35 -10.43 -8.88
C THR A 97 -1.25 -10.12 -9.89
N LYS A 98 -0.03 -9.84 -9.41
CA LYS A 98 1.12 -9.34 -10.19
C LYS A 98 0.93 -7.93 -10.76
N GLU A 99 -0.10 -7.20 -10.33
CA GLU A 99 -0.23 -5.78 -10.61
C GLU A 99 0.87 -5.00 -9.88
N THR A 100 1.46 -4.01 -10.54
CA THR A 100 2.48 -3.14 -9.94
C THR A 100 1.88 -2.27 -8.85
N SER A 101 2.71 -1.82 -7.91
CA SER A 101 2.30 -0.89 -6.83
C SER A 101 1.55 0.33 -7.40
N ARG A 102 2.04 0.89 -8.51
CA ARG A 102 1.38 2.02 -9.19
C ARG A 102 0.00 1.67 -9.76
N GLU A 103 -0.16 0.50 -10.36
CA GLU A 103 -1.46 0.05 -10.89
C GLU A 103 -2.48 -0.21 -9.78
N ILE A 104 -2.01 -0.76 -8.65
CA ILE A 104 -2.81 -0.99 -7.45
C ILE A 104 -3.29 0.35 -6.88
N TYR A 105 -2.39 1.31 -6.70
CA TYR A 105 -2.75 2.64 -6.17
C TYR A 105 -3.75 3.38 -7.06
N LYS A 106 -3.63 3.25 -8.39
CA LYS A 106 -4.61 3.80 -9.32
C LYS A 106 -6.01 3.20 -9.15
N THR A 107 -6.08 1.95 -8.71
CA THR A 107 -7.35 1.23 -8.48
C THR A 107 -7.97 1.60 -7.15
N ALA A 108 -7.18 1.67 -6.09
CA ALA A 108 -7.59 2.08 -4.76
C ALA A 108 -6.53 3.04 -4.21
N ASP A 109 -6.87 4.32 -4.15
CA ASP A 109 -6.00 5.37 -3.60
C ASP A 109 -6.10 5.42 -2.07
N ALA A 110 -5.33 6.33 -1.46
CA ALA A 110 -5.27 6.47 -0.01
C ALA A 110 -6.66 6.74 0.63
N GLU A 111 -7.47 7.57 -0.02
CA GLU A 111 -8.83 7.89 0.43
C GLU A 111 -9.72 6.64 0.36
N THR A 112 -9.74 5.94 -0.78
CA THR A 112 -10.51 4.71 -0.96
C THR A 112 -10.14 3.65 0.09
N MET A 113 -8.84 3.46 0.35
CA MET A 113 -8.38 2.50 1.36
C MET A 113 -8.84 2.89 2.76
N ASN A 114 -8.75 4.17 3.13
CA ASN A 114 -9.22 4.65 4.43
C ASN A 114 -10.74 4.50 4.60
N GLU A 115 -11.53 4.84 3.56
CA GLU A 115 -12.99 4.69 3.58
C GLU A 115 -13.43 3.22 3.70
N CYS A 116 -12.75 2.32 2.99
CA CYS A 116 -13.12 0.90 2.94
C CYS A 116 -12.64 0.12 4.16
N TRP A 117 -11.64 0.62 4.90
CA TRP A 117 -11.03 -0.10 6.03
C TRP A 117 -12.06 -0.66 7.00
N LEU A 118 -13.04 0.16 7.44
CA LEU A 118 -14.03 -0.23 8.45
C LEU A 118 -14.80 -1.50 8.07
N GLY A 119 -15.14 -1.66 6.79
CA GLY A 119 -15.87 -2.83 6.30
C GLY A 119 -14.97 -4.00 5.89
N PHE A 120 -13.71 -3.73 5.51
CA PHE A 120 -12.87 -4.72 4.82
C PHE A 120 -11.78 -5.32 5.70
N HIS A 121 -11.35 -4.66 6.78
CA HIS A 121 -10.21 -5.12 7.59
C HIS A 121 -10.45 -6.44 8.34
N THR A 122 -11.71 -6.89 8.46
CA THR A 122 -12.07 -8.19 9.04
C THR A 122 -12.22 -9.31 8.01
N LEU A 123 -12.16 -8.98 6.71
CA LEU A 123 -12.28 -9.96 5.63
C LEU A 123 -10.96 -10.70 5.41
N ASP A 124 -11.02 -11.81 4.68
CA ASP A 124 -9.82 -12.35 4.03
C ASP A 124 -9.26 -11.30 3.07
N VAL A 125 -7.94 -11.12 3.06
CA VAL A 125 -7.30 -10.05 2.28
C VAL A 125 -7.57 -10.19 0.78
N LYS A 126 -7.71 -11.42 0.26
CA LYS A 126 -8.09 -11.61 -1.16
C LYS A 126 -9.50 -11.09 -1.42
N MET A 127 -10.44 -11.35 -0.51
CA MET A 127 -11.81 -10.84 -0.64
C MET A 127 -11.82 -9.31 -0.61
N ALA A 128 -11.11 -8.69 0.32
CA ALA A 128 -10.98 -7.24 0.37
C ALA A 128 -10.42 -6.65 -0.94
N ILE A 129 -9.41 -7.30 -1.54
CA ILE A 129 -8.85 -6.89 -2.84
C ILE A 129 -9.89 -7.01 -3.97
N GLU A 130 -10.61 -8.14 -4.07
CA GLU A 130 -11.62 -8.30 -5.11
C GLU A 130 -12.76 -7.28 -4.99
N ASP A 131 -13.17 -6.96 -3.75
CA ASP A 131 -14.19 -5.96 -3.47
C ASP A 131 -13.71 -4.54 -3.83
N LEU A 132 -12.46 -4.18 -3.51
CA LEU A 132 -11.83 -2.92 -3.94
C LEU A 132 -11.80 -2.80 -5.48
N LYS A 133 -11.44 -3.88 -6.18
CA LYS A 133 -11.47 -3.91 -7.65
C LYS A 133 -12.87 -3.74 -8.20
N GLU A 134 -13.88 -4.32 -7.55
CA GLU A 134 -15.28 -4.18 -7.94
C GLU A 134 -15.76 -2.73 -7.76
N ILE A 135 -15.44 -2.09 -6.64
CA ILE A 135 -15.73 -0.66 -6.43
C ILE A 135 -15.13 0.20 -7.56
N TYR A 136 -13.87 -0.05 -7.92
CA TYR A 136 -13.22 0.67 -9.01
C TYR A 136 -13.90 0.46 -10.37
N ARG A 137 -14.33 -0.77 -10.69
CA ARG A 137 -15.08 -1.08 -11.92
C ARG A 137 -16.41 -0.33 -11.95
N GLN A 138 -17.15 -0.32 -10.85
CA GLN A 138 -18.44 0.37 -10.76
C GLN A 138 -18.30 1.88 -10.92
N LYS A 139 -17.33 2.50 -10.23
CA LYS A 139 -17.02 3.94 -10.39
C LYS A 139 -16.65 4.26 -11.85
N SER A 140 -15.85 3.40 -12.49
CA SER A 140 -15.43 3.58 -13.90
C SER A 140 -16.61 3.50 -14.88
N LEU A 141 -17.54 2.55 -14.67
CA LEU A 141 -18.74 2.41 -15.49
C LEU A 141 -19.72 3.59 -15.33
N GLN A 142 -19.83 4.14 -14.12
CA GLN A 142 -20.66 5.33 -13.87
C GLN A 142 -20.10 6.56 -14.59
N ARG A 143 -18.77 6.73 -14.61
CA ARG A 143 -18.10 7.84 -15.33
C ARG A 143 -18.28 7.80 -16.84
N ILE A 144 -18.44 6.62 -17.44
CA ILE A 144 -18.67 6.47 -18.89
C ILE A 144 -20.14 6.80 -19.26
N LYS A 145 -21.07 6.64 -18.32
CA LYS A 145 -22.51 6.86 -18.53
C LYS A 145 -22.94 8.32 -18.35
N ASN A 146 -22.11 9.14 -17.71
CA ASN A 146 -22.33 10.56 -17.46
C ASN A 146 -21.52 11.42 -18.44
#